data_AF-A0A4R1AEI8-F1
#
_entry.id   AF-A0A4R1AEI8-F1
#
_cell.length_a   1.000
_cell.length_b   1.000
_cell.length_c   1.000
_cell.angle_alpha   90.00
_cell.angle_beta   90.00
_cell.angle_gamma   90.00
#
_symmetry.space_group_name_H-M   'P 1'
#
loop_
_entity.id
_entity.type
_entity.pdbx_description
1 polymer ?
#
loop_
_entity_poly.entity_id
_entity_poly.type
_entity_poly.pdbx_seq_one_letter_code
_entity_poly.pdbx_strand_id
1 'polypeptide(L)'
;MEEMDEIVQEFLVESYENLDQLDRDLVALEQEPGSRELLGSIFRTIHTIKGTSGFLAFNNLESVTHVGENLLARLRDGKMSMTPTTTDVLLAMVDVVRELLAAIEERGTEEGVEVAAAVAAITAVLEGREPAATPVADLLPEAAAPAEPVVAEVAEPEAEPVVETPAAPAPVAEAPA
;
A
#
# COMPACT_ATOMS: atom_id res chain seq x y z
N MET A 1 -27.09 5.76 -28.00
CA MET A 1 -26.16 4.72 -27.50
C MET A 1 -24.74 5.28 -27.54
N GLU A 2 -24.34 5.97 -28.62
CA GLU A 2 -23.03 6.64 -28.75
C GLU A 2 -22.64 7.56 -27.57
N GLU A 3 -23.56 8.35 -27.00
CA GLU A 3 -23.25 9.24 -25.86
C GLU A 3 -22.91 8.50 -24.56
N MET A 4 -23.56 7.35 -24.29
CA MET A 4 -23.24 6.56 -23.10
C MET A 4 -21.88 5.88 -23.26
N ASP A 5 -21.60 5.39 -24.47
CA ASP A 5 -20.32 4.75 -24.77
C ASP A 5 -19.16 5.77 -24.68
N GLU A 6 -19.37 7.02 -25.10
CA GLU A 6 -18.41 8.12 -24.93
C GLU A 6 -18.12 8.42 -23.46
N ILE A 7 -19.17 8.50 -22.62
CA ILE A 7 -19.02 8.73 -21.16
C ILE A 7 -18.24 7.56 -20.52
N VAL A 8 -18.53 6.31 -20.92
CA VAL A 8 -17.80 5.15 -20.40
C VAL A 8 -16.34 5.19 -20.83
N GLN A 9 -16.02 5.60 -22.06
CA GLN A 9 -14.65 5.74 -22.53
C GLN A 9 -13.88 6.82 -21.76
N GLU A 10 -14.49 7.99 -21.54
CA GLU A 10 -13.89 9.05 -20.73
C GLU A 10 -13.64 8.56 -19.29
N PHE A 11 -14.62 7.89 -18.69
CA PHE A 11 -14.48 7.27 -17.38
C PHE A 11 -13.34 6.27 -17.31
N LEU A 12 -13.17 5.40 -18.31
CA LEU A 12 -12.08 4.42 -18.36
C LEU A 12 -10.72 5.11 -18.39
N VAL A 13 -10.56 6.12 -19.27
CA VAL A 13 -9.30 6.89 -19.38
C VAL A 13 -8.96 7.56 -18.06
N GLU A 14 -9.89 8.32 -17.48
CA GLU A 14 -9.68 8.98 -16.19
C GLU A 14 -9.38 7.98 -15.07
N SER A 15 -10.07 6.84 -15.06
CA SER A 15 -9.89 5.84 -14.02
C SER A 15 -8.50 5.19 -14.08
N TYR A 16 -7.98 4.89 -15.28
CA TYR A 16 -6.61 4.37 -15.39
C TYR A 16 -5.55 5.38 -14.94
N GLU A 17 -5.70 6.66 -15.31
CA GLU A 17 -4.79 7.72 -14.84
C GLU A 17 -4.84 7.87 -13.30
N ASN A 18 -6.04 7.82 -12.75
CA ASN A 18 -6.28 7.84 -11.31
C ASN A 18 -5.62 6.66 -10.60
N LEU A 19 -5.73 5.44 -11.14
CA LEU A 19 -5.11 4.25 -10.55
C LEU A 19 -3.59 4.28 -10.62
N ASP A 20 -3.03 4.81 -11.71
CA ASP A 20 -1.58 4.99 -11.82
C ASP A 20 -1.03 6.00 -10.80
N GLN A 21 -1.79 7.05 -10.51
CA GLN A 21 -1.45 7.97 -9.42
C GLN A 21 -1.60 7.29 -8.05
N LEU A 22 -2.66 6.51 -7.88
CA LEU A 22 -2.95 5.81 -6.63
C LEU A 22 -1.86 4.79 -6.26
N ASP A 23 -1.33 4.04 -7.23
CA ASP A 23 -0.21 3.11 -7.01
C ASP A 23 1.04 3.85 -6.50
N ARG A 24 1.37 4.98 -7.12
CA ARG A 24 2.51 5.81 -6.69
C ARG A 24 2.31 6.35 -5.29
N ASP A 25 1.10 6.82 -4.99
CA ASP A 25 0.77 7.34 -3.67
C ASP A 25 0.80 6.24 -2.60
N LEU A 26 0.33 5.03 -2.90
CA LEU A 26 0.40 3.87 -1.99
C LEU A 26 1.85 3.46 -1.70
N VAL A 27 2.71 3.40 -2.72
CA VAL A 27 4.14 3.12 -2.54
C VAL A 27 4.82 4.22 -1.72
N ALA A 28 4.51 5.50 -1.98
CA ALA A 28 5.03 6.60 -1.17
C ALA A 28 4.54 6.51 0.30
N LEU A 29 3.31 6.05 0.50
CA LEU A 29 2.70 5.89 1.82
C LEU A 29 3.34 4.77 2.63
N GLU A 30 3.97 3.77 2.02
CA GLU A 30 4.79 2.79 2.75
C GLU A 30 5.97 3.45 3.47
N GLN A 31 6.57 4.46 2.84
CA GLN A 31 7.69 5.21 3.39
C GLN A 31 7.22 6.28 4.40
N GLU A 32 6.02 6.82 4.19
CA GLU A 32 5.43 7.88 5.00
C GLU A 32 4.00 7.53 5.50
N PRO A 33 3.83 6.49 6.33
CA PRO A 33 2.51 5.91 6.68
C PRO A 33 1.54 6.86 7.42
N GLY A 34 2.06 7.97 7.96
CA GLY A 34 1.27 9.01 8.61
C GLY A 34 0.95 10.22 7.73
N SER A 35 1.35 10.21 6.45
CA SER A 35 1.17 11.35 5.55
C SER A 35 -0.31 11.58 5.26
N ARG A 36 -0.87 12.62 5.89
CA ARG A 36 -2.26 13.06 5.66
C ARG A 36 -2.49 13.56 4.23
N GLU A 37 -1.44 14.05 3.58
CA GLU A 37 -1.50 14.51 2.21
C GLU A 37 -1.69 13.32 1.25
N LEU A 38 -0.87 12.29 1.37
CA LEU A 38 -0.99 11.05 0.58
C LEU A 38 -2.33 10.35 0.84
N LEU A 39 -2.72 10.18 2.12
CA LEU A 39 -4.02 9.61 2.47
C LEU A 39 -5.19 10.43 1.91
N GLY A 40 -5.07 11.77 1.90
CA GLY A 40 -6.07 12.66 1.32
C GLY A 40 -6.14 12.57 -0.21
N SER A 41 -5.00 12.39 -0.88
CA SER A 41 -4.90 12.15 -2.32
C SER A 41 -5.62 10.85 -2.70
N ILE A 42 -5.18 9.73 -2.12
CA ILE A 42 -5.72 8.39 -2.37
C ILE A 42 -7.22 8.34 -2.09
N PHE A 43 -7.67 8.92 -0.97
CA PHE A 43 -9.10 9.00 -0.63
C PHE A 43 -9.91 9.71 -1.72
N ARG A 44 -9.45 10.87 -2.21
CA ARG A 44 -10.17 11.61 -3.27
C ARG A 44 -10.23 10.80 -4.56
N THR A 45 -9.15 10.13 -4.93
CA THR A 45 -9.09 9.29 -6.12
C THR A 45 -10.14 8.18 -6.07
N ILE A 46 -10.17 7.40 -4.99
CA ILE A 46 -11.17 6.34 -4.81
C ILE A 46 -12.60 6.90 -4.74
N HIS A 47 -12.80 8.04 -4.07
CA HIS A 47 -14.10 8.68 -3.98
C HIS A 47 -14.65 9.09 -5.36
N THR A 48 -13.79 9.62 -6.22
CA THR A 48 -14.15 9.97 -7.61
C THR A 48 -14.55 8.72 -8.40
N ILE A 49 -13.73 7.67 -8.38
CA ILE A 49 -14.04 6.43 -9.10
C ILE A 49 -15.37 5.83 -8.60
N LYS A 50 -15.59 5.77 -7.28
CA LYS A 50 -16.85 5.30 -6.69
C LYS A 50 -18.05 6.10 -7.20
N GLY A 51 -17.93 7.43 -7.20
CA GLY A 51 -18.99 8.34 -7.63
C GLY A 51 -19.42 8.08 -9.07
N THR A 52 -18.47 7.97 -9.99
CA THR A 52 -18.76 7.70 -11.41
C THR A 52 -19.25 6.26 -11.62
N SER A 53 -18.72 5.29 -10.88
CA SER A 53 -19.16 3.89 -10.95
C SER A 53 -20.63 3.72 -10.56
N GLY A 54 -21.07 4.38 -9.48
CA GLY A 54 -22.47 4.37 -9.06
C GLY A 54 -23.40 5.09 -10.06
N PHE A 55 -22.91 6.16 -10.71
CA PHE A 55 -23.66 6.83 -11.78
C PHE A 55 -23.84 5.94 -13.03
N LEU A 56 -22.80 5.18 -13.40
CA LEU A 56 -22.80 4.25 -14.54
C LEU A 56 -23.41 2.89 -14.21
N ALA A 57 -23.86 2.68 -12.97
CA ALA A 57 -24.43 1.42 -12.46
C ALA A 57 -23.47 0.22 -12.53
N PHE A 58 -22.16 0.47 -12.42
CA PHE A 58 -21.13 -0.56 -12.21
C PHE A 58 -21.07 -0.93 -10.72
N ASN A 59 -22.02 -1.77 -10.29
CA ASN A 59 -22.23 -2.19 -8.91
C ASN A 59 -21.03 -2.93 -8.28
N ASN A 60 -20.32 -3.79 -9.02
CA ASN A 60 -19.16 -4.50 -8.49
C ASN A 60 -18.04 -3.48 -8.22
N LEU A 61 -17.77 -2.58 -9.16
CA LEU A 61 -16.79 -1.51 -9.00
C LEU A 61 -17.17 -0.52 -7.89
N GLU A 62 -18.44 -0.12 -7.80
CA GLU A 62 -18.94 0.67 -6.67
C GLU A 62 -18.73 -0.06 -5.34
N SER A 63 -19.00 -1.36 -5.27
CA SER A 63 -18.88 -2.13 -4.03
C SER A 63 -17.44 -2.18 -3.49
N VAL A 64 -16.46 -2.43 -4.36
CA VAL A 64 -15.03 -2.50 -4.02
C VAL A 64 -14.51 -1.13 -3.62
N THR A 65 -14.79 -0.11 -4.43
CA THR A 65 -14.34 1.26 -4.15
C THR A 65 -14.99 1.85 -2.90
N HIS A 66 -16.25 1.50 -2.60
CA HIS A 66 -16.92 1.93 -1.37
C HIS A 66 -16.27 1.36 -0.11
N VAL A 67 -15.95 0.07 -0.06
CA VAL A 67 -15.26 -0.49 1.13
C VAL A 67 -13.84 0.03 1.25
N GLY A 68 -13.15 0.27 0.12
CA GLY A 68 -11.87 0.96 0.07
C GLY A 68 -11.92 2.38 0.64
N GLU A 69 -12.91 3.16 0.22
CA GLU A 69 -13.14 4.52 0.72
C GLU A 69 -13.34 4.52 2.24
N ASN A 70 -14.09 3.56 2.77
CA ASN A 70 -14.33 3.43 4.21
C ASN A 70 -13.02 3.14 4.99
N LEU A 71 -12.14 2.29 4.45
CA LEU A 71 -10.83 2.03 5.05
C LEU A 71 -9.95 3.27 5.04
N LEU A 72 -9.85 3.93 3.87
CA LEU A 72 -9.08 5.17 3.70
C LEU A 72 -9.59 6.31 4.59
N ALA A 73 -10.91 6.41 4.78
CA ALA A 73 -11.51 7.38 5.69
C ALA A 73 -11.03 7.18 7.13
N ARG A 74 -10.97 5.93 7.62
CA ARG A 74 -10.48 5.65 8.98
C ARG A 74 -8.99 5.96 9.15
N LEU A 75 -8.18 5.66 8.14
CA LEU A 75 -6.75 5.97 8.13
C LEU A 75 -6.52 7.49 8.14
N ARG A 76 -7.18 8.21 7.22
CA ARG A 76 -7.10 9.68 7.11
C ARG A 76 -7.54 10.40 8.38
N ASP A 77 -8.64 9.93 8.99
CA ASP A 77 -9.19 10.49 10.23
C ASP A 77 -8.36 10.13 11.47
N GLY A 78 -7.32 9.29 11.34
CA GLY A 78 -6.48 8.81 12.45
C GLY A 78 -7.19 7.82 13.39
N LYS A 79 -8.30 7.23 12.93
CA LYS A 79 -9.04 6.18 13.66
C LYS A 79 -8.41 4.79 13.52
N MET A 80 -7.54 4.65 12.52
CA MET A 80 -6.73 3.46 12.26
C MET A 80 -5.33 3.91 11.84
N SER A 81 -4.32 3.09 12.13
CA SER A 81 -2.95 3.32 11.66
C SER A 81 -2.67 2.48 10.42
N MET A 82 -1.86 3.02 9.50
CA MET A 82 -1.36 2.24 8.37
C MET A 82 -0.47 1.09 8.86
N THR A 83 -0.65 -0.09 8.29
CA THR A 83 0.15 -1.29 8.54
C THR A 83 0.50 -1.95 7.20
N PRO A 84 1.52 -2.81 7.14
CA PRO A 84 1.82 -3.55 5.90
C PRO A 84 0.61 -4.29 5.35
N THR A 85 -0.14 -4.98 6.22
CA THR A 85 -1.41 -5.64 5.85
C THR A 85 -2.45 -4.70 5.27
N THR A 86 -2.52 -3.45 5.75
CA THR A 86 -3.44 -2.44 5.22
C THR A 86 -3.00 -2.03 3.81
N THR A 87 -1.70 -1.81 3.60
CA THR A 87 -1.14 -1.50 2.28
C THR A 87 -1.39 -2.64 1.29
N ASP A 88 -1.09 -3.89 1.67
CA ASP A 88 -1.30 -5.08 0.82
C ASP A 88 -2.76 -5.19 0.35
N VAL A 89 -3.70 -4.98 1.27
CA VAL A 89 -5.13 -5.03 0.97
C VAL A 89 -5.58 -3.86 0.10
N LEU A 90 -4.99 -2.67 0.27
CA LEU A 90 -5.25 -1.53 -0.60
C LEU A 90 -4.69 -1.76 -2.01
N LEU A 91 -3.50 -2.34 -2.16
CA LEU A 91 -2.91 -2.71 -3.45
C LEU A 91 -3.75 -3.78 -4.16
N ALA A 92 -4.13 -4.84 -3.46
CA ALA A 92 -5.01 -5.87 -4.01
C ALA A 92 -6.39 -5.31 -4.44
N MET A 93 -6.89 -4.29 -3.75
CA MET A 93 -8.09 -3.57 -4.19
C MET A 93 -7.86 -2.83 -5.52
N VAL A 94 -6.69 -2.19 -5.71
CA VAL A 94 -6.34 -1.55 -6.99
C VAL A 94 -6.35 -2.56 -8.13
N ASP A 95 -5.76 -3.74 -7.90
CA ASP A 95 -5.70 -4.82 -8.89
C ASP A 95 -7.10 -5.25 -9.33
N VAL A 96 -8.01 -5.48 -8.37
CA VAL A 96 -9.41 -5.83 -8.66
C VAL A 96 -10.13 -4.69 -9.39
N VAL A 97 -9.89 -3.44 -9.01
CA VAL A 97 -10.45 -2.29 -9.74
C VAL A 97 -9.95 -2.26 -11.19
N ARG A 98 -8.66 -2.51 -11.43
CA ARG A 98 -8.11 -2.60 -12.80
C ARG A 98 -8.73 -3.74 -13.59
N GLU A 99 -8.96 -4.89 -12.96
CA GLU A 99 -9.64 -6.04 -13.61
C GLU A 99 -11.08 -5.70 -14.02
N LEU A 100 -11.81 -4.99 -13.16
CA LEU A 100 -13.18 -4.53 -13.46
C LEU A 100 -13.20 -3.52 -14.62
N LEU A 101 -12.27 -2.55 -14.64
CA LEU A 101 -12.18 -1.60 -15.74
C LEU A 101 -11.82 -2.30 -17.06
N ALA A 102 -10.90 -3.26 -17.04
CA ALA A 102 -10.54 -4.03 -18.22
C ALA A 102 -11.74 -4.86 -18.74
N ALA A 103 -12.54 -5.43 -17.85
CA ALA A 103 -13.78 -6.13 -18.20
C ALA A 103 -14.80 -5.20 -18.86
N ILE A 104 -14.99 -4.00 -18.32
CA ILE A 104 -15.88 -2.96 -18.87
C ILE A 104 -15.38 -2.53 -20.25
N GLU A 105 -14.08 -2.33 -20.42
CA GLU A 105 -13.46 -1.95 -21.69
C GLU A 105 -13.63 -3.03 -22.77
N GLU A 106 -13.40 -4.29 -22.43
CA GLU A 106 -13.48 -5.41 -23.39
C GLU A 106 -14.91 -5.81 -23.73
N ARG A 107 -15.79 -5.87 -22.73
CA ARG A 107 -17.12 -6.49 -22.84
C ARG A 107 -18.28 -5.53 -22.67
N GLY A 108 -18.03 -4.29 -22.25
CA GLY A 108 -19.08 -3.34 -21.85
C GLY A 108 -19.75 -3.69 -20.51
N THR A 109 -19.19 -4.64 -19.75
CA THR A 109 -19.75 -5.10 -18.47
C THR A 109 -18.66 -5.62 -17.53
N GLU A 110 -18.87 -5.41 -16.24
CA GLU A 110 -18.05 -5.94 -15.14
C GLU A 110 -18.50 -7.32 -14.63
N GLU A 111 -19.49 -7.93 -15.30
CA GLU A 111 -19.94 -9.28 -14.96
C GLU A 111 -18.81 -10.31 -15.16
N GLY A 112 -18.72 -11.27 -14.23
CA GLY A 112 -17.75 -12.36 -14.26
C GLY A 112 -16.42 -12.08 -13.56
N VAL A 113 -16.18 -10.84 -13.11
CA VAL A 113 -15.05 -10.51 -12.24
C VAL A 113 -15.43 -10.81 -10.79
N GLU A 114 -14.52 -11.48 -10.06
CA GLU A 114 -14.76 -11.79 -8.65
C GLU A 114 -14.24 -10.68 -7.73
N VAL A 115 -15.14 -10.12 -6.93
CA VAL A 115 -14.90 -9.02 -5.98
C VAL A 115 -15.08 -9.43 -4.52
N ALA A 116 -15.75 -10.56 -4.24
CA ALA A 116 -16.13 -10.96 -2.89
C ALA A 116 -14.90 -11.18 -1.98
N ALA A 117 -13.82 -11.74 -2.53
CA ALA A 117 -12.57 -11.94 -1.80
C ALA A 117 -11.93 -10.61 -1.38
N ALA A 118 -11.85 -9.63 -2.29
CA ALA A 118 -11.29 -8.31 -1.99
C ALA A 118 -12.17 -7.56 -0.99
N VAL A 119 -13.48 -7.56 -1.18
CA VAL A 119 -14.43 -6.94 -0.24
C VAL A 119 -14.30 -7.56 1.16
N ALA A 120 -14.18 -8.88 1.26
CA ALA A 120 -14.00 -9.58 2.52
C ALA A 120 -12.66 -9.24 3.19
N ALA A 121 -11.57 -9.14 2.42
CA ALA A 121 -10.25 -8.78 2.94
C ALA A 121 -10.24 -7.34 3.50
N ILE A 122 -10.77 -6.37 2.76
CA ILE A 122 -10.89 -4.97 3.19
C ILE A 122 -11.77 -4.86 4.43
N THR A 123 -12.89 -5.59 4.46
CA THR A 123 -13.80 -5.62 5.60
C THR A 123 -13.13 -6.23 6.84
N ALA A 124 -12.34 -7.29 6.69
CA ALA A 124 -11.59 -7.88 7.79
C ALA A 124 -10.62 -6.87 8.42
N VAL A 125 -9.85 -6.15 7.60
CA VAL A 125 -8.93 -5.08 8.05
C VAL A 125 -9.70 -3.97 8.76
N LEU A 126 -10.83 -3.52 8.19
CA LEU A 126 -11.73 -2.53 8.81
C LEU A 126 -12.24 -2.95 10.19
N GLU A 127 -12.44 -4.24 10.42
CA GLU A 127 -12.89 -4.81 11.69
C GLU A 127 -11.74 -5.15 12.65
N GLY A 128 -10.49 -4.91 12.25
CA GLY A 128 -9.30 -5.26 13.04
C GLY A 128 -9.04 -6.78 13.09
N ARG A 129 -9.53 -7.53 12.10
CA ARG A 129 -9.27 -8.95 11.90
C ARG A 129 -8.15 -9.12 10.87
N GLU A 130 -7.40 -10.20 10.97
CA GLU A 130 -6.50 -10.58 9.87
C GLU A 130 -7.34 -10.99 8.65
N PRO A 131 -7.06 -10.42 7.46
CA PRO A 131 -7.67 -10.89 6.22
C PRO A 131 -7.26 -12.35 5.99
N ALA A 132 -8.19 -13.17 5.52
CA ALA A 132 -7.85 -14.52 5.09
C ALA A 132 -6.84 -14.39 3.95
N ALA A 133 -5.67 -15.02 4.09
CA ALA A 133 -4.56 -14.87 3.15
C ALA A 133 -5.02 -15.14 1.71
N THR A 134 -5.14 -14.08 0.91
CA THR A 134 -5.16 -14.15 -0.54
C THR A 134 -3.73 -14.41 -0.97
N PRO A 135 -3.43 -15.54 -1.65
CA PRO A 135 -2.08 -15.78 -2.15
C PRO A 135 -1.84 -14.88 -3.36
N VAL A 136 -1.28 -13.70 -3.13
CA VAL A 136 -0.77 -12.80 -4.20
C VAL A 136 0.75 -12.67 -4.19
N ALA A 137 1.44 -13.33 -3.25
CA ALA A 137 2.90 -13.27 -3.11
C ALA A 137 3.66 -14.36 -3.89
N ASP A 138 3.13 -14.90 -4.99
CA ASP A 138 3.80 -15.95 -5.79
C ASP A 138 3.93 -15.60 -7.29
N LEU A 139 3.99 -14.30 -7.63
CA LEU A 139 4.26 -13.83 -9.00
C LEU A 139 5.52 -12.97 -9.14
N LEU A 140 6.35 -12.87 -8.11
CA LEU A 140 7.73 -12.43 -8.28
C LEU A 140 8.61 -13.67 -8.34
N PRO A 141 9.33 -13.95 -9.44
CA PRO A 141 10.37 -14.95 -9.38
C PRO A 141 11.37 -14.48 -8.33
N GLU A 142 11.51 -15.29 -7.28
CA GLU A 142 12.56 -15.25 -6.28
C GLU A 142 13.87 -14.87 -6.97
N ALA A 143 14.25 -13.60 -6.86
CA ALA A 143 15.55 -13.13 -7.26
C ALA A 143 16.53 -13.77 -6.29
N ALA A 144 17.05 -14.93 -6.74
CA ALA A 144 18.00 -15.75 -6.04
C ALA A 144 19.04 -14.89 -5.31
N ALA A 145 18.96 -14.88 -3.99
CA ALA A 145 20.09 -14.57 -3.15
C ALA A 145 21.04 -15.78 -3.22
N PRO A 146 22.26 -15.67 -3.76
CA PRO A 146 23.26 -16.69 -3.51
C PRO A 146 23.75 -16.53 -2.07
N ALA A 147 23.40 -17.52 -1.25
CA ALA A 147 24.04 -17.78 0.03
C ALA A 147 25.57 -17.93 -0.15
N GLU A 148 26.30 -17.38 0.81
CA GLU A 148 27.75 -17.39 0.92
C GLU A 148 28.38 -18.80 0.90
N PRO A 149 29.66 -18.94 0.50
CA PRO A 149 30.51 -19.99 1.00
C PRO A 149 31.51 -19.45 2.04
N VAL A 150 31.40 -19.97 3.25
CA VAL A 150 32.43 -19.96 4.31
C VAL A 150 33.53 -20.99 4.01
N VAL A 151 34.81 -20.61 4.16
CA VAL A 151 36.00 -21.35 4.69
C VAL A 151 37.29 -20.71 4.13
N ALA A 152 38.45 -20.60 4.80
CA ALA A 152 38.91 -20.94 6.14
C ALA A 152 40.27 -20.22 6.40
N GLU A 153 40.44 -19.75 7.62
CA GLU A 153 41.61 -19.84 8.52
C GLU A 153 43.04 -20.09 7.96
N VAL A 154 43.97 -19.17 8.30
CA VAL A 154 45.37 -19.49 8.65
C VAL A 154 45.85 -18.59 9.82
N ALA A 155 45.90 -19.21 11.00
CA ALA A 155 46.90 -19.17 12.08
C ALA A 155 47.55 -17.85 12.62
N GLU A 156 47.30 -17.64 13.92
CA GLU A 156 48.01 -16.95 15.03
C GLU A 156 49.52 -17.29 15.19
N PRO A 157 50.30 -16.76 16.19
CA PRO A 157 50.03 -15.75 17.24
C PRO A 157 51.19 -14.73 17.49
N GLU A 158 51.03 -13.74 18.41
CA GLU A 158 51.85 -13.60 19.65
C GLU A 158 51.55 -12.28 20.45
N ALA A 159 51.13 -12.48 21.71
CA ALA A 159 51.37 -11.74 22.97
C ALA A 159 51.04 -10.23 23.18
N GLU A 160 49.91 -9.99 23.87
CA GLU A 160 49.64 -9.26 25.14
C GLU A 160 50.54 -8.09 25.68
N PRO A 161 50.17 -7.36 26.77
CA PRO A 161 48.98 -6.50 27.01
C PRO A 161 49.36 -5.18 27.77
N VAL A 162 48.61 -4.07 27.70
CA VAL A 162 48.61 -3.09 28.82
C VAL A 162 47.26 -2.33 28.95
N VAL A 163 46.57 -2.64 30.07
CA VAL A 163 45.84 -1.80 31.06
C VAL A 163 45.64 -0.31 30.69
N GLU A 164 44.50 0.38 30.89
CA GLU A 164 43.73 0.58 32.13
C GLU A 164 42.51 1.50 31.87
N THR A 165 41.40 1.29 32.57
CA THR A 165 40.29 2.26 32.79
C THR A 165 40.29 2.63 34.28
N PRO A 166 39.59 3.67 34.80
CA PRO A 166 38.76 4.72 34.19
C PRO A 166 38.98 6.14 34.83
N ALA A 167 38.05 7.07 34.54
CA ALA A 167 37.51 8.11 35.44
C ALA A 167 37.66 9.59 35.02
N ALA A 168 36.50 10.26 34.94
CA ALA A 168 36.33 11.70 35.08
C ALA A 168 36.68 12.15 36.53
N PRO A 169 36.91 13.45 36.85
CA PRO A 169 35.87 14.49 36.79
C PRO A 169 36.36 15.90 36.40
N ALA A 170 35.40 16.84 36.34
CA ALA A 170 35.53 18.28 36.08
C ALA A 170 36.50 19.04 37.00
N PRO A 171 36.84 20.29 36.63
CA PRO A 171 36.67 21.35 37.62
C PRO A 171 36.00 22.63 37.08
N VAL A 172 35.37 23.33 38.03
CA VAL A 172 34.89 24.71 38.00
C VAL A 172 36.08 25.64 38.27
N ALA A 173 36.19 26.78 37.57
CA ALA A 173 36.85 27.98 38.10
C ALA A 173 36.46 29.25 37.31
N GLU A 174 36.53 30.36 38.04
CA GLU A 174 35.86 31.66 37.91
C GLU A 174 36.89 32.77 37.59
N ALA A 175 36.48 33.75 36.76
CA ALA A 175 36.94 35.19 36.67
C ALA A 175 38.46 35.51 36.50
N PRO A 176 38.91 36.79 36.34
CA PRO A 176 38.24 38.10 36.19
C PRO A 176 38.60 38.80 34.84
N ALA A 177 38.15 40.00 34.43
CA ALA A 177 37.72 41.24 35.08
C ALA A 177 36.72 42.01 34.20
#